data_AF-A0A1Z4IIX0-F1
#
_entry.id   AF-A0A1Z4IIX0-F1
#
_cell.length_a   1.000
_cell.length_b   1.000
_cell.length_c   1.000
_cell.angle_alpha   90.00
_cell.angle_beta   90.00
_cell.angle_gamma   90.00
#
_symmetry.space_group_name_H-M   'P 1'
#
loop_
_entity.id
_entity.type
_entity.pdbx_description
1 polymer ?
#
loop_
_entity_poly.entity_id
_entity_poly.type
_entity_poly.pdbx_seq_one_letter_code
_entity_poly.pdbx_strand_id
1 'polypeptide(L)'
;MTIYRQLTIWDILDEISEAPPTSSLAAVWSCLDTELEDLPVEAQLVTAAAAFSQIADILKTRAQLLLEDVRAESDTDGPVISTDIFAGLVRTTMQLDLDDLIEEPPPQSFRPHGMQTLAFPSHNPYPFSPIELLHPANSLIITNQNPV
;
A
#
# COMPACT_ATOMS: atom_id res chain seq x y z
N MET A 1 42.04 23.85 -14.92
CA MET A 1 42.17 22.80 -15.94
C MET A 1 41.55 21.54 -15.38
N THR A 2 40.37 21.16 -15.83
CA THR A 2 39.74 19.89 -15.46
C THR A 2 40.37 18.81 -16.32
N ILE A 3 41.11 17.90 -15.68
CA ILE A 3 41.70 16.74 -16.34
C ILE A 3 40.56 15.74 -16.49
N TYR A 4 40.03 15.57 -17.69
CA TYR A 4 39.09 14.48 -17.96
C TYR A 4 39.88 13.18 -17.86
N ARG A 5 39.62 12.37 -16.83
CA ARG A 5 40.20 11.03 -16.73
C ARG A 5 39.60 10.21 -17.87
N GLN A 6 40.42 9.82 -18.84
CA GLN A 6 40.02 8.83 -19.82
C GLN A 6 39.73 7.53 -19.05
N LEU A 7 38.49 7.05 -19.11
CA LEU A 7 38.11 5.76 -18.49
C LEU A 7 38.75 4.65 -19.32
N THR A 8 39.38 3.70 -18.64
CA THR A 8 39.86 2.46 -19.27
C THR A 8 38.69 1.49 -19.43
N ILE A 9 38.85 0.46 -20.26
CA ILE A 9 37.82 -0.57 -20.41
C ILE A 9 37.45 -1.21 -19.08
N TRP A 10 38.42 -1.35 -18.18
CA TRP A 10 38.22 -1.95 -16.86
C TRP A 10 37.37 -1.08 -15.95
N ASP A 11 37.54 0.25 -16.00
CA ASP A 11 36.68 1.18 -15.26
C ASP A 11 35.22 1.09 -15.77
N ILE A 12 35.03 0.94 -17.08
CA ILE A 12 33.69 0.81 -17.69
C ILE A 12 33.06 -0.54 -17.31
N LEU A 13 33.83 -1.63 -17.34
CA LEU A 13 33.35 -2.95 -16.95
C LEU A 13 32.94 -3.00 -15.47
N ASP A 14 33.72 -2.34 -14.60
CA ASP A 14 33.40 -2.19 -13.18
C ASP A 14 32.08 -1.43 -12.97
N GLU A 15 31.91 -0.28 -13.63
CA GLU A 15 30.66 0.50 -13.58
C GLU A 15 29.44 -0.30 -14.06
N ILE A 16 29.58 -1.06 -15.14
CA ILE A 16 28.49 -1.88 -15.68
C ILE A 16 28.13 -3.03 -14.73
N SER A 17 29.12 -3.55 -14.00
CA SER A 17 28.92 -4.64 -13.05
C SER A 17 28.06 -4.26 -11.84
N GLU A 18 28.00 -2.97 -11.48
CA GLU A 18 27.16 -2.45 -10.39
C GLU A 18 25.67 -2.47 -10.72
N ALA A 19 25.31 -2.26 -11.99
CA ALA A 19 23.91 -2.29 -12.44
C ALA A 19 23.72 -3.11 -13.73
N PRO A 20 23.99 -4.44 -13.71
CA PRO A 20 23.99 -5.24 -14.92
C PRO A 20 22.70 -5.17 -15.74
N PRO A 21 21.47 -5.17 -15.19
CA PRO A 21 20.23 -5.17 -15.96
C PRO A 21 20.00 -3.93 -16.83
N THR A 22 20.41 -2.75 -16.36
CA THR A 22 20.12 -1.46 -17.00
C THR A 22 21.29 -0.90 -17.78
N SER A 23 22.50 -1.42 -17.55
CA SER A 23 23.72 -0.89 -18.15
C SER A 23 23.93 -1.34 -19.60
N SER A 24 24.42 -0.43 -20.45
CA SER A 24 24.67 -0.70 -21.87
C SER A 24 26.12 -1.13 -22.12
N LEU A 25 26.32 -2.18 -22.92
CA LEU A 25 27.65 -2.61 -23.36
C LEU A 25 28.22 -1.79 -24.53
N ALA A 26 27.47 -0.82 -25.08
CA ALA A 26 27.91 -0.05 -26.24
C ALA A 26 29.24 0.69 -26.00
N ALA A 27 29.42 1.26 -24.80
CA ALA A 27 30.64 1.96 -24.42
C ALA A 27 31.83 0.99 -24.27
N VAL A 28 31.59 -0.24 -23.81
CA VAL A 28 32.63 -1.29 -23.68
C VAL A 28 33.23 -1.63 -25.03
N TRP A 29 32.39 -1.82 -26.05
CA TRP A 29 32.87 -2.18 -27.39
C TRP A 29 33.74 -1.09 -28.01
N SER A 30 33.28 0.16 -27.94
CA SER A 30 34.06 1.29 -28.46
C SER A 30 35.39 1.47 -27.73
N CYS A 31 35.40 1.24 -26.41
CA CYS A 31 36.62 1.35 -25.61
C CYS A 31 37.58 0.18 -25.88
N LEU A 32 37.06 -1.05 -26.01
CA LEU A 32 37.83 -2.24 -26.32
C LEU A 32 38.53 -2.12 -27.67
N ASP A 33 37.82 -1.73 -28.73
CA ASP A 33 38.41 -1.57 -30.06
C ASP A 33 39.54 -0.54 -30.04
N THR A 34 39.35 0.57 -29.31
CA THR A 34 40.37 1.62 -29.17
C THR A 34 41.60 1.14 -28.40
N GLU A 35 41.41 0.44 -27.28
CA GLU A 35 42.53 -0.07 -26.48
C GLU A 35 43.30 -1.19 -27.17
N LEU A 36 42.64 -1.98 -28.01
CA LEU A 36 43.28 -3.07 -28.75
C LEU A 36 44.12 -2.57 -29.93
N GLU A 37 43.71 -1.48 -30.62
CA GLU A 37 44.36 -1.01 -31.85
C GLU A 37 45.88 -0.76 -31.71
N ASP A 38 46.30 -0.22 -30.56
CA ASP A 38 47.69 0.15 -30.31
C ASP A 38 48.57 -1.00 -29.77
N LEU A 39 47.98 -2.16 -29.47
CA LEU A 39 48.68 -3.28 -28.85
C LEU A 39 49.25 -4.27 -29.88
N PRO A 40 50.37 -4.97 -29.58
CA PRO A 40 50.81 -6.09 -30.38
C PRO A 40 49.81 -7.25 -30.31
N VAL A 41 49.72 -8.07 -31.37
CA VAL A 41 48.71 -9.14 -31.53
C VAL A 41 48.58 -10.06 -30.31
N GLU A 42 49.70 -10.47 -29.70
CA GLU A 42 49.67 -11.32 -28.51
C GLU A 42 48.99 -10.62 -27.33
N ALA A 43 49.32 -9.34 -27.08
CA ALA A 43 48.70 -8.55 -26.03
C ALA A 43 47.23 -8.22 -26.34
N GLN A 44 46.88 -8.03 -27.62
CA GLN A 44 45.49 -7.88 -28.04
C GLN A 44 44.66 -9.10 -27.67
N LEU A 45 45.15 -10.31 -28.00
CA LEU A 45 44.43 -11.55 -27.71
C LEU A 45 44.26 -11.79 -26.21
N VAL A 46 45.31 -11.53 -25.41
CA VAL A 46 45.25 -11.65 -23.95
C VAL A 46 44.25 -10.66 -23.35
N THR A 47 44.31 -9.40 -23.78
CA THR A 47 43.43 -8.33 -23.28
C THR A 47 41.98 -8.58 -23.69
N ALA A 48 41.74 -8.93 -24.94
CA ALA A 48 40.42 -9.27 -25.45
C ALA A 48 39.83 -10.49 -24.73
N ALA A 49 40.61 -11.54 -24.50
CA ALA A 49 40.16 -12.72 -23.77
C ALA A 49 39.73 -12.37 -22.34
N ALA A 50 40.51 -11.55 -21.64
CA ALA A 50 40.18 -11.09 -20.29
C ALA A 50 38.91 -10.21 -20.28
N ALA A 51 38.79 -9.27 -21.22
CA ALA A 51 37.60 -8.44 -21.37
C ALA A 51 36.34 -9.27 -21.68
N PHE A 52 36.42 -10.22 -22.61
CA PHE A 52 35.30 -11.11 -22.93
C PHE A 52 34.87 -11.98 -21.76
N SER A 53 35.81 -12.44 -20.93
CA SER A 53 35.49 -13.19 -19.71
C SER A 53 34.63 -12.33 -18.76
N GLN A 54 35.03 -11.08 -18.51
CA GLN A 54 34.26 -10.18 -17.64
C GLN A 54 32.89 -9.83 -18.23
N ILE A 55 32.81 -9.58 -19.54
CA ILE A 55 31.54 -9.32 -20.22
C ILE A 55 30.61 -10.53 -20.08
N ALA A 56 31.14 -11.76 -20.23
CA ALA A 56 30.36 -12.98 -20.05
C ALA A 56 29.81 -13.11 -18.62
N ASP A 57 30.63 -12.79 -17.61
CA ASP A 57 30.20 -12.80 -16.21
C ASP A 57 29.11 -11.75 -15.94
N ILE A 58 29.24 -10.53 -16.47
CA ILE A 58 28.21 -9.48 -16.39
C ILE A 58 26.90 -9.97 -17.04
N LEU A 59 26.97 -10.56 -18.23
CA LEU A 59 25.79 -11.06 -18.93
C LEU A 59 25.12 -12.23 -18.21
N LYS A 60 25.91 -13.09 -17.56
CA LYS A 60 25.40 -14.16 -16.71
C LYS A 60 24.64 -13.59 -15.51
N THR A 61 25.21 -12.64 -14.79
CA THR A 61 24.55 -11.97 -13.66
C THR A 61 23.28 -11.26 -14.11
N ARG A 62 23.33 -10.54 -15.24
CA ARG A 62 22.16 -9.91 -15.86
C ARG A 62 21.04 -10.92 -16.13
N ALA A 63 21.37 -12.07 -16.73
CA ALA A 63 20.39 -13.10 -17.04
C ALA A 63 19.77 -13.70 -15.78
N GLN A 64 20.56 -13.89 -14.72
CA GLN A 64 20.06 -14.39 -13.43
C GLN A 64 19.06 -13.41 -12.80
N LEU A 65 19.41 -12.13 -12.70
CA LEU A 65 18.53 -11.10 -12.14
C LEU A 65 17.22 -10.98 -12.92
N LEU A 66 17.29 -10.92 -14.26
CA LEU A 66 16.09 -10.83 -15.09
C LEU A 66 15.21 -12.08 -14.95
N LEU A 67 15.81 -13.27 -14.79
CA LEU A 67 15.04 -14.50 -14.58
C LEU A 67 14.39 -14.54 -13.21
N GLU A 68 15.06 -14.03 -12.17
CA GLU A 68 14.50 -13.88 -10.83
C GLU A 68 13.31 -12.90 -10.84
N ASP A 69 13.45 -11.76 -11.53
CA ASP A 69 12.37 -10.78 -11.69
C ASP A 69 11.15 -11.40 -12.37
N VAL A 70 11.36 -12.10 -13.50
CA VAL A 70 10.27 -12.82 -14.20
C VAL A 70 9.65 -13.89 -13.31
N ARG A 71 10.45 -14.62 -12.52
CA ARG A 71 9.93 -15.62 -11.60
C ARG A 71 9.04 -14.97 -10.54
N ALA A 72 9.49 -13.88 -9.94
CA ALA A 72 8.75 -13.13 -8.94
C ALA A 72 7.42 -12.57 -9.49
N GLU A 73 7.41 -12.11 -10.75
CA GLU A 73 6.18 -11.65 -11.41
C GLU A 73 5.22 -12.81 -11.73
N SER A 74 5.75 -13.98 -12.08
CA SER A 74 4.97 -15.17 -12.41
C SER A 74 4.44 -15.94 -11.18
N ASP A 75 4.97 -15.66 -10.00
CA ASP A 75 4.59 -16.32 -8.75
C ASP A 75 3.19 -15.86 -8.32
N THR A 76 2.21 -16.71 -8.59
CA THR A 76 0.79 -16.44 -8.32
C THR A 76 0.35 -16.92 -6.92
N ASP A 77 1.19 -17.68 -6.22
CA ASP A 77 0.89 -18.19 -4.87
C ASP A 77 1.05 -17.08 -3.80
N GLY A 78 1.69 -15.97 -4.16
CA GLY A 78 1.93 -14.85 -3.25
C GLY A 78 2.89 -15.23 -2.10
N PRO A 79 3.18 -14.29 -1.19
CA PRO A 79 4.07 -14.57 -0.06
C PRO A 79 3.45 -15.61 0.87
N VAL A 80 4.05 -16.80 0.95
CA VAL A 80 3.64 -17.85 1.89
C VAL A 80 4.12 -17.46 3.30
N ILE A 81 3.20 -16.97 4.13
CA ILE A 81 3.46 -16.68 5.55
C ILE A 81 3.25 -17.95 6.35
N SER A 82 4.29 -18.43 7.05
CA SER A 82 4.16 -19.55 7.99
C SER A 82 3.15 -19.19 9.09
N THR A 83 2.30 -20.15 9.46
CA THR A 83 1.33 -20.02 10.56
C THR A 83 2.00 -19.66 11.90
N ASP A 84 3.29 -19.97 12.05
CA ASP A 84 4.06 -19.72 13.27
C ASP A 84 4.37 -18.23 13.49
N ILE A 85 4.39 -17.42 12.42
CA ILE A 85 4.63 -15.97 12.53
C ILE A 85 3.50 -15.29 13.33
N PHE A 86 2.28 -15.83 13.28
CA PHE A 86 1.13 -15.32 14.03
C PHE A 86 0.88 -16.06 15.36
N ALA A 87 1.69 -17.06 15.71
CA ALA A 87 1.51 -17.82 16.94
C ALA A 87 1.62 -16.95 18.20
N GLY A 88 2.34 -15.82 18.13
CA GLY A 88 2.39 -14.80 19.20
C GLY A 88 1.33 -13.69 19.07
N LEU A 89 0.60 -13.62 17.96
CA LEU A 89 -0.36 -12.55 17.64
C LEU A 89 -1.82 -13.01 17.80
N VAL A 90 -2.07 -14.00 18.67
CA VAL A 90 -3.43 -14.45 19.00
C VAL A 90 -4.14 -13.30 19.72
N ARG A 91 -5.10 -12.67 19.04
CA ARG A 91 -6.02 -11.71 19.66
C ARG A 91 -6.80 -12.43 20.75
N THR A 92 -6.63 -11.99 21.99
CA THR A 92 -7.55 -12.36 23.07
C THR A 92 -8.86 -11.64 22.80
N THR A 93 -9.88 -12.35 22.32
CA THR A 93 -11.24 -11.80 22.21
C THR A 93 -11.93 -12.02 23.55
N MET A 94 -12.26 -10.93 24.26
CA MET A 94 -13.08 -11.00 25.48
C MET A 94 -14.55 -10.90 25.09
N GLN A 95 -15.33 -11.93 25.40
CA GLN A 95 -16.79 -11.89 25.28
C GLN A 95 -17.33 -11.20 26.55
N LEU A 96 -17.95 -10.02 26.40
CA LEU A 96 -18.56 -9.27 27.49
C LEU A 96 -20.08 -9.35 27.32
N ASP A 97 -20.77 -9.92 28.29
CA ASP A 97 -22.22 -9.81 28.35
C ASP A 97 -22.57 -8.41 28.86
N LEU A 98 -23.42 -7.69 28.12
CA LEU A 98 -23.78 -6.32 28.45
C LEU A 98 -24.82 -6.27 29.56
N ASP A 99 -25.52 -7.37 29.82
CA ASP A 99 -26.51 -7.46 30.90
C ASP A 99 -25.84 -7.40 32.28
N ASP A 100 -24.61 -7.89 32.40
CA ASP A 100 -23.79 -7.82 33.62
C ASP A 100 -23.31 -6.38 33.94
N LEU A 101 -23.41 -5.44 32.99
CA LEU A 101 -23.00 -4.04 33.16
C LEU A 101 -24.15 -3.13 33.58
N ILE A 102 -25.38 -3.65 33.68
CA ILE A 102 -26.55 -2.85 34.04
C ILE A 102 -26.66 -2.80 35.56
N GLU A 103 -26.46 -1.62 36.14
CA GLU A 103 -26.68 -1.37 37.57
C GLU A 103 -28.19 -1.23 37.89
N GLU A 104 -28.63 -1.83 39.00
CA GLU A 104 -30.04 -1.81 39.39
C GLU A 104 -30.47 -0.39 39.81
N PRO A 105 -31.60 0.14 39.32
CA PRO A 105 -32.01 1.50 39.61
C PRO A 105 -32.32 1.69 41.10
N PRO A 106 -31.94 2.83 41.70
CA PRO A 106 -32.20 3.08 43.11
C PRO A 106 -33.71 3.10 43.39
N PRO A 107 -34.15 2.61 44.56
CA PRO A 107 -35.57 2.52 44.89
C PRO A 107 -36.20 3.90 44.93
N GLN A 108 -37.12 4.17 43.98
CA GLN A 108 -37.87 5.42 43.94
C GLN A 108 -39.03 5.36 44.94
N SER A 109 -38.93 6.09 46.06
CA SER A 109 -40.11 6.32 46.91
C SER A 109 -40.90 7.51 46.36
N PHE A 110 -42.02 7.25 45.69
CA PHE A 110 -42.96 8.31 45.31
C PHE A 110 -43.62 8.89 46.56
N ARG A 111 -43.35 10.17 46.85
CA ARG A 111 -44.20 10.95 47.76
C ARG A 111 -45.33 11.58 46.94
N PRO A 112 -46.60 11.36 47.30
CA PRO A 112 -47.71 12.01 46.60
C PRO A 112 -47.66 13.52 46.88
N HIS A 113 -47.30 14.31 45.88
CA HIS A 113 -47.44 15.76 45.95
C HIS A 113 -48.91 16.14 45.73
N GLY A 114 -49.46 16.93 46.67
CA GLY A 114 -50.86 17.37 46.66
C GLY A 114 -51.24 18.21 45.44
N MET A 115 -52.53 18.19 45.10
CA MET A 115 -53.12 18.82 43.91
C MET A 115 -52.76 20.30 43.78
N GLN A 116 -52.05 20.66 42.71
CA GLN A 116 -51.76 22.04 42.36
C GLN A 116 -52.76 22.49 41.29
N THR A 117 -53.58 23.49 41.59
CA THR A 117 -54.55 24.08 40.65
C THR A 117 -53.82 25.05 39.72
N LEU A 118 -53.85 24.81 38.40
CA LEU A 118 -53.25 25.69 37.40
C LEU A 118 -54.20 26.85 37.06
N ALA A 119 -53.77 28.09 37.30
CA ALA A 119 -54.44 29.29 36.81
C ALA A 119 -53.61 29.92 35.68
N PHE A 120 -54.23 30.15 34.52
CA PHE A 120 -53.61 30.84 33.39
C PHE A 120 -54.14 32.28 33.29
N PRO A 121 -53.28 33.30 33.12
CA PRO A 121 -53.69 34.58 32.57
C PRO A 121 -53.24 34.73 31.11
N SER A 122 -54.24 34.94 30.27
CA SER A 122 -54.18 35.40 28.88
C SER A 122 -53.73 36.86 28.78
N HIS A 123 -52.83 37.20 27.85
CA HIS A 123 -53.07 38.16 26.75
C HIS A 123 -51.74 38.53 26.06
N ASN A 124 -51.73 38.44 24.73
CA ASN A 124 -50.62 38.66 23.81
C ASN A 124 -50.96 39.86 22.91
N PRO A 125 -50.00 40.73 22.55
CA PRO A 125 -50.04 41.43 21.27
C PRO A 125 -48.71 41.24 20.50
N TYR A 126 -48.77 40.33 19.52
CA TYR A 126 -47.98 40.05 18.29
C TYR A 126 -46.92 41.09 17.81
N PRO A 127 -45.94 40.75 16.92
CA PRO A 127 -46.06 39.74 15.84
C PRO A 127 -44.76 39.01 15.42
N PHE A 128 -44.77 37.68 15.45
CA PHE A 128 -44.09 36.92 14.40
C PHE A 128 -45.07 35.89 13.87
N SER A 129 -45.32 35.99 12.56
CA SER A 129 -46.29 35.19 11.83
C SER A 129 -45.90 33.71 11.80
N PRO A 130 -46.90 32.82 11.65
CA PRO A 130 -46.73 31.37 11.72
C PRO A 130 -46.09 30.85 10.44
N ILE A 131 -45.12 29.92 10.54
CA ILE A 131 -44.87 29.01 9.43
C ILE A 131 -46.07 28.06 9.37
N GLU A 132 -46.83 28.24 8.30
CA GLU A 132 -47.96 27.44 7.87
C GLU A 132 -47.73 25.94 8.04
N LEU A 133 -48.63 25.33 8.82
CA LEU A 133 -49.06 23.95 8.63
C LEU A 133 -49.77 23.85 7.27
N LEU A 134 -49.07 23.30 6.28
CA LEU A 134 -49.64 22.78 5.04
C LEU A 134 -49.33 21.28 4.96
N HIS A 135 -50.26 20.49 5.49
CA HIS A 135 -50.61 19.16 4.97
C HIS A 135 -51.15 19.31 3.52
N PRO A 136 -51.34 18.25 2.68
CA PRO A 136 -51.27 16.81 2.97
C PRO A 136 -50.64 15.94 1.84
N ALA A 137 -50.66 14.63 2.06
CA ALA A 137 -50.85 13.57 1.06
C ALA A 137 -49.67 13.19 0.15
N ASN A 138 -49.06 12.05 0.47
CA ASN A 138 -49.04 10.95 -0.50
C ASN A 138 -49.07 9.61 0.25
N SER A 139 -50.29 9.06 0.29
CA SER A 139 -50.55 7.65 0.54
C SER A 139 -50.10 6.84 -0.66
N LEU A 140 -49.12 5.96 -0.49
CA LEU A 140 -48.94 4.81 -1.37
C LEU A 140 -48.96 3.55 -0.52
N ILE A 141 -50.16 2.97 -0.53
CA ILE A 141 -50.51 1.66 0.00
C ILE A 141 -49.74 0.62 -0.82
N ILE A 142 -48.89 -0.17 -0.18
CA ILE A 142 -48.55 -1.50 -0.67
C ILE A 142 -49.21 -2.49 0.29
N THR A 143 -50.36 -2.99 -0.14
CA THR A 143 -50.98 -4.18 0.42
C THR A 143 -50.06 -5.37 0.12
N ASN A 144 -49.54 -6.02 1.14
CA ASN A 144 -49.20 -7.44 1.01
C ASN A 144 -50.01 -8.20 2.05
N GLN A 145 -51.18 -8.63 1.57
CA GLN A 145 -52.13 -9.46 2.28
C GLN A 145 -51.76 -10.90 1.92
N ASN A 146 -51.13 -11.60 2.86
CA ASN A 146 -51.08 -13.07 2.86
C ASN A 146 -52.01 -13.52 3.99
N PRO A 147 -52.97 -14.43 3.73
CA PRO A 147 -53.02 -15.57 4.62
C PRO A 147 -53.41 -16.90 3.95
N VAL A 148 -52.70 -17.95 4.41
CA VAL A 148 -52.95 -19.41 4.42
C VAL A 148 -52.88 -20.17 3.09
#